data_AF-A0A8T5HN87-F1
#
_entry.id   AF-A0A8T5HN87-F1
#
_cell.length_a   1.000
_cell.length_b   1.000
_cell.length_c   1.000
_cell.angle_alpha   90.00
_cell.angle_beta   90.00
_cell.angle_gamma   90.00
#
_symmetry.space_group_name_H-M   'P 1'
#
loop_
_entity.id
_entity.type
_entity.pdbx_description
1 polymer ?
#
loop_
_entity_poly.entity_id
_entity_poly.type
_entity_poly.pdbx_seq_one_letter_code
_entity_poly.pdbx_strand_id
1 'polypeptide(L)'
;MAHILLSHHYPEEYNRCIKVNFRKKDYYFCARCLGYFSSFFLFFLASFFLNLSLVKIDWVLLYILPSFAVVDWMLANFHINNGTNLTRYITGLLLGITGSRLIFLFLNNPLNNKIYYTIIPYFLMIGLILLIKKLT
;
A
#
# COMPACT_ATOMS: atom_id res chain seq x y z
N MET A 1 -16.27 -3.85 15.76
CA MET A 1 -16.28 -3.13 14.46
C MET A 1 -15.00 -2.32 14.20
N ALA A 2 -14.48 -1.52 15.15
CA ALA A 2 -13.24 -0.75 14.94
C ALA A 2 -12.01 -1.59 14.51
N HIS A 3 -11.93 -2.85 14.93
CA HIS A 3 -10.83 -3.75 14.55
C HIS A 3 -10.72 -3.94 13.04
N ILE A 4 -11.82 -4.26 12.33
CA ILE A 4 -11.80 -4.44 10.86
C ILE A 4 -11.43 -3.16 10.13
N LEU A 5 -11.83 -1.99 10.64
CA LEU A 5 -11.50 -0.70 10.01
C LEU A 5 -10.00 -0.38 10.06
N LEU A 6 -9.29 -0.86 11.08
CA LEU A 6 -7.86 -0.56 11.29
C LEU A 6 -6.93 -1.69 10.82
N SER A 7 -7.34 -2.95 11.04
CA SER A 7 -6.55 -4.11 10.68
C SER A 7 -6.84 -4.60 9.27
N HIS A 8 -8.08 -4.43 8.76
CA HIS A 8 -8.58 -5.13 7.57
C HIS A 8 -8.29 -6.65 7.58
N HIS A 9 -8.03 -7.21 8.76
CA HIS A 9 -7.53 -8.56 8.96
C HIS A 9 -8.37 -9.23 10.04
N TYR A 10 -8.63 -10.51 9.84
CA TYR A 10 -9.23 -11.35 10.87
C TYR A 10 -8.23 -11.55 12.04
N PRO A 11 -8.70 -11.87 13.26
CA PRO A 11 -7.83 -12.04 14.43
C PRO A 11 -6.66 -13.02 14.23
N GLU A 12 -6.86 -14.04 13.40
CA GLU A 12 -5.86 -15.06 13.05
C GLU A 12 -4.68 -14.47 12.26
N GLU A 13 -4.85 -13.28 11.66
CA GLU A 13 -3.86 -12.59 10.84
C GLU A 13 -3.23 -11.37 11.53
N TYR A 14 -3.43 -11.21 12.85
CA TYR A 14 -2.87 -10.07 13.59
C TYR A 14 -1.34 -10.05 13.64
N ASN A 15 -0.66 -11.14 13.26
CA ASN A 15 0.78 -11.14 13.02
C ASN A 15 1.21 -10.18 11.88
N ARG A 16 0.27 -9.76 11.02
CA ARG A 16 0.48 -8.76 9.94
C ARG A 16 0.22 -7.32 10.41
N CYS A 17 -0.14 -7.15 11.67
CA CYS A 17 -0.54 -5.88 12.24
C CYS A 17 0.48 -5.37 13.27
N ILE A 18 0.62 -4.05 13.37
CA ILE A 18 1.31 -3.37 14.46
C ILE A 18 0.31 -3.19 15.60
N LYS A 19 0.66 -3.76 16.76
CA LYS A 19 -0.13 -3.66 17.99
C LYS A 19 0.22 -2.36 18.71
N VAL A 20 -0.78 -1.55 19.00
CA VAL A 20 -0.65 -0.33 19.82
C VAL A 20 -1.57 -0.47 21.02
N ASN A 21 -1.01 -0.37 22.23
CA ASN A 21 -1.80 -0.35 23.45
C ASN A 21 -2.15 1.10 23.80
N PHE A 22 -3.45 1.40 23.91
CA PHE A 22 -3.92 2.72 24.31
C PHE A 22 -5.10 2.58 25.27
N ARG A 23 -5.04 3.25 26.43
CA ARG A 23 -6.08 3.20 27.48
C ARG A 23 -6.53 1.77 27.83
N LYS A 24 -5.57 0.84 27.99
CA LYS A 24 -5.80 -0.58 28.30
C LYS A 24 -6.55 -1.37 27.21
N LYS A 25 -6.64 -0.84 25.98
CA LYS A 25 -7.17 -1.54 24.82
C LYS A 25 -6.08 -1.76 23.78
N ASP A 26 -6.14 -2.91 23.14
CA ASP A 26 -5.23 -3.26 22.06
C ASP A 26 -5.85 -2.88 20.71
N TYR A 27 -5.12 -2.06 19.97
CA TYR A 27 -5.47 -1.65 18.61
C TYR A 27 -4.48 -2.30 17.65
N TYR A 28 -5.01 -2.85 16.55
CA TYR A 28 -4.23 -3.55 15.54
C TYR A 28 -4.35 -2.79 14.23
N PHE A 29 -3.22 -2.29 13.75
CA PHE A 29 -3.14 -1.54 12.49
C PHE A 29 -2.42 -2.40 11.46
N CYS A 30 -3.02 -2.62 10.29
CA CYS A 30 -2.30 -3.33 9.21
C CYS A 30 -0.99 -2.59 8.92
N ALA A 31 0.14 -3.29 9.02
CA ALA A 31 1.45 -2.66 8.84
C ALA A 31 1.60 -2.03 7.45
N ARG A 32 1.06 -2.69 6.41
CA ARG A 32 1.09 -2.18 5.03
C ARG A 32 0.19 -0.97 4.83
N CYS A 33 -1.04 -1.01 5.34
CA CYS A 33 -1.94 0.15 5.25
C CYS A 33 -1.39 1.34 6.03
N LEU A 34 -0.78 1.10 7.20
CA LEU A 34 -0.11 2.18 7.94
C LEU A 34 1.00 2.81 7.10
N GLY A 35 1.84 2.02 6.43
CA GLY A 35 2.84 2.55 5.50
C GLY A 35 2.21 3.34 4.35
N TYR A 36 1.16 2.80 3.72
CA TYR A 36 0.44 3.48 2.65
C TYR A 36 -0.08 4.85 3.09
N PHE A 37 -0.81 4.91 4.21
CA PHE A 37 -1.37 6.16 4.74
C PHE A 37 -0.30 7.11 5.26
N SER A 38 0.80 6.62 5.83
CA SER A 38 1.95 7.44 6.21
C SER A 38 2.48 8.22 5.01
N SER A 39 2.64 7.56 3.85
CA SER A 39 3.03 8.26 2.62
C SER A 39 2.02 9.34 2.26
N PHE A 40 0.71 9.05 2.20
CA PHE A 40 -0.31 10.06 1.91
C PHE A 40 -0.21 11.28 2.81
N PHE A 41 -0.09 11.05 4.12
CA PHE A 41 0.02 12.13 5.08
C PHE A 41 1.29 12.94 4.89
N LEU A 42 2.44 12.29 4.70
CA LEU A 42 3.71 12.97 4.41
C LEU A 42 3.64 13.77 3.11
N PHE A 43 2.99 13.24 2.07
CA PHE A 43 2.79 13.94 0.80
C PHE A 43 1.90 15.16 0.95
N PHE A 44 0.81 15.04 1.70
CA PHE A 44 -0.09 16.14 1.99
C PHE A 44 0.65 17.25 2.76
N LEU A 45 1.38 16.89 3.81
CA LEU A 45 2.19 17.84 4.58
C LEU A 45 3.27 18.51 3.72
N ALA A 46 4.02 17.74 2.91
CA ALA A 46 5.05 18.28 2.04
C ALA A 46 4.46 19.24 0.99
N SER A 47 3.31 18.90 0.41
CA SER A 47 2.62 19.77 -0.55
C SER A 47 2.15 21.06 0.11
N PHE A 48 1.60 20.98 1.34
CA PHE A 48 1.09 22.12 2.08
C PHE A 48 2.19 23.05 2.60
N PHE A 49 3.23 22.51 3.23
CA PHE A 49 4.27 23.31 3.91
C PHE A 49 5.45 23.68 3.02
N LEU A 50 5.79 22.85 2.03
CA LEU A 50 7.00 23.03 1.21
C LEU A 50 6.67 23.43 -0.24
N ASN A 51 5.38 23.61 -0.56
CA ASN A 51 4.88 23.84 -1.92
C ASN A 51 5.47 22.83 -2.93
N LEU A 52 5.71 21.61 -2.46
CA LEU A 52 6.42 20.57 -3.19
C LEU A 52 5.48 19.97 -4.23
N SER A 53 5.61 20.42 -5.47
CA SER A 53 4.84 19.87 -6.58
C SER A 53 5.41 18.49 -6.97
N LEU A 54 4.63 17.44 -6.70
CA LEU A 54 4.95 16.05 -7.07
C LEU A 54 5.00 15.81 -8.59
N VAL A 55 4.87 16.88 -9.39
CA VAL A 55 4.94 16.85 -10.86
C VAL A 55 6.22 16.17 -11.38
N LYS A 56 7.28 16.13 -10.57
CA LYS A 56 8.61 15.64 -10.97
C LYS A 56 8.95 14.19 -10.59
N ILE A 57 8.08 13.43 -9.91
CA ILE A 57 8.39 12.01 -9.68
C ILE A 57 8.38 11.29 -11.04
N ASP A 58 9.49 10.61 -11.34
CA ASP A 58 9.66 9.86 -12.59
C ASP A 58 8.58 8.77 -12.73
N TRP A 59 7.99 8.67 -13.92
CA TRP A 59 6.95 7.69 -14.20
C TRP A 59 7.43 6.25 -14.08
N VAL A 60 8.68 5.96 -14.46
CA VAL A 60 9.30 4.65 -14.29
C VAL A 60 9.35 4.27 -12.81
N LEU A 61 9.66 5.23 -11.93
CA LEU A 61 9.67 4.97 -10.51
C LEU A 61 8.26 4.60 -9.99
N LEU A 62 7.22 5.29 -10.46
CA LEU A 62 5.83 4.98 -10.09
C LEU A 62 5.40 3.57 -10.50
N TYR A 63 5.98 3.01 -11.56
CA TYR A 63 5.79 1.61 -11.96
C TYR A 63 6.58 0.63 -11.13
N ILE A 64 7.72 1.01 -10.55
CA ILE A 64 8.59 0.08 -9.82
C ILE A 64 8.17 -0.03 -8.35
N LEU A 65 7.81 1.09 -7.72
CA LEU A 65 7.54 1.14 -6.28
C LEU A 65 6.44 0.18 -5.79
N PRO A 66 5.29 0.03 -6.47
CA PRO A 66 4.26 -0.90 -6.01
C PRO A 66 4.65 -2.38 -6.12
N SER A 67 5.59 -2.72 -7.02
CA SER A 67 6.08 -4.10 -7.21
C SER A 67 6.64 -4.68 -5.91
N PHE A 68 7.31 -3.87 -5.09
CA PHE A 68 7.82 -4.33 -3.79
C PHE A 68 6.69 -4.80 -2.86
N ALA A 69 5.56 -4.10 -2.83
CA ALA A 69 4.40 -4.48 -2.03
C ALA A 69 3.71 -5.73 -2.59
N VAL A 70 3.65 -5.87 -3.92
CA VAL A 70 3.10 -7.08 -4.55
C VAL A 70 3.96 -8.29 -4.29
N VAL A 71 5.29 -8.19 -4.42
CA VAL A 71 6.21 -9.29 -4.14
C VAL A 71 6.12 -9.72 -2.68
N ASP A 72 6.19 -8.78 -1.74
CA ASP A 72 6.01 -9.07 -0.30
C ASP A 72 4.67 -9.77 -0.01
N TRP A 73 3.58 -9.26 -0.59
CA TRP A 73 2.25 -9.87 -0.44
C TRP A 73 2.17 -11.27 -1.06
N MET A 74 2.72 -11.45 -2.27
CA MET A 74 2.72 -12.72 -2.99
C MET A 74 3.49 -13.78 -2.20
N LEU A 75 4.71 -13.48 -1.74
CA LEU A 75 5.53 -14.40 -0.95
C LEU A 75 4.83 -14.83 0.35
N ALA A 76 4.16 -13.89 1.02
CA ALA A 76 3.38 -14.19 2.22
C ALA A 76 2.12 -15.02 1.90
N ASN A 77 1.53 -14.85 0.72
CA ASN A 77 0.33 -15.57 0.31
C ASN A 77 0.58 -17.02 -0.09
N PHE A 78 1.73 -17.31 -0.68
CA PHE A 78 2.16 -18.67 -0.99
C PHE A 78 2.89 -19.35 0.18
N HIS A 79 2.91 -18.74 1.37
CA HIS A 79 3.60 -19.25 2.56
C HIS A 79 5.12 -19.48 2.35
N ILE A 80 5.72 -18.85 1.34
CA ILE A 80 7.16 -18.95 1.03
C ILE A 80 7.97 -18.14 2.05
N ASN A 81 7.53 -16.91 2.32
CA ASN A 81 8.13 -16.05 3.32
C ASN A 81 7.04 -15.17 3.95
N ASN A 82 6.83 -15.34 5.25
CA ASN A 82 5.85 -14.55 5.98
C ASN A 82 6.28 -13.10 6.20
N GLY A 83 7.53 -12.71 5.93
CA GLY A 83 8.03 -11.33 6.06
C GLY A 83 7.93 -10.77 7.48
N THR A 84 8.28 -9.49 7.65
CA THR A 84 8.13 -8.77 8.93
C THR A 84 7.14 -7.62 8.82
N ASN A 85 6.65 -7.11 9.95
CA ASN A 85 5.84 -5.89 9.95
C ASN A 85 6.61 -4.67 9.44
N LEU A 86 7.93 -4.61 9.69
CA LEU A 86 8.77 -3.54 9.15
C LEU A 86 8.84 -3.61 7.62
N THR A 87 9.05 -4.80 7.05
CA THR A 87 9.02 -5.01 5.59
C THR A 87 7.69 -4.58 5.00
N ARG A 88 6.57 -5.03 5.58
CA ARG A 88 5.21 -4.64 5.15
C ARG A 88 4.98 -3.13 5.21
N TYR A 89 5.45 -2.48 6.27
CA TYR A 89 5.35 -1.05 6.43
C TYR A 89 6.15 -0.30 5.36
N ILE A 90 7.40 -0.71 5.12
CA ILE A 90 8.26 -0.11 4.09
C ILE A 90 7.66 -0.31 2.69
N THR A 91 7.26 -1.53 2.33
CA THR A 91 6.64 -1.76 1.01
C THR A 91 5.29 -1.05 0.88
N GLY A 92 4.54 -0.91 1.98
CA GLY A 92 3.35 -0.06 2.07
C GLY A 92 3.64 1.42 1.83
N LEU A 93 4.72 1.97 2.40
CA LEU A 93 5.17 3.34 2.12
C LEU A 93 5.46 3.53 0.63
N LEU A 94 6.20 2.61 0.01
CA LEU A 94 6.52 2.68 -1.43
C LEU A 94 5.25 2.65 -2.30
N LEU A 95 4.31 1.75 -1.97
CA LEU A 95 2.98 1.72 -2.60
C LEU A 95 2.23 3.05 -2.42
N GLY A 96 2.29 3.63 -1.22
CA GLY A 96 1.64 4.90 -0.89
C GLY A 96 2.23 6.09 -1.64
N ILE A 97 3.52 6.07 -2.01
CA ILE A 97 4.12 7.09 -2.89
C ILE A 97 3.41 7.10 -4.25
N THR A 98 3.28 5.94 -4.88
CA THR A 98 2.54 5.82 -6.14
C THR A 98 1.08 6.20 -5.95
N GLY A 99 0.42 5.69 -4.91
CA GLY A 99 -0.98 6.02 -4.60
C GLY A 99 -1.22 7.52 -4.46
N SER A 100 -0.37 8.22 -3.71
CA SER A 100 -0.49 9.68 -3.49
C SER A 100 -0.41 10.46 -4.78
N ARG A 101 0.54 10.07 -5.64
CA ARG A 101 0.71 10.67 -6.96
C ARG A 101 -0.50 10.42 -7.87
N LEU A 102 -1.03 9.19 -7.86
CA LEU A 102 -2.20 8.82 -8.65
C LEU A 102 -3.46 9.57 -8.21
N ILE A 103 -3.69 9.74 -6.89
CA ILE A 103 -4.81 10.55 -6.38
C ILE A 103 -4.67 12.00 -6.85
N PHE A 104 -3.48 12.60 -6.75
CA PHE A 104 -3.28 13.96 -7.24
C PHE A 104 -3.57 14.09 -8.74
N LEU A 105 -3.13 13.13 -9.56
CA LEU A 105 -3.43 13.12 -10.99
C LEU A 105 -4.92 12.97 -11.26
N PHE A 106 -5.59 12.09 -10.51
CA PHE A 106 -7.02 11.85 -10.63
C PHE A 106 -7.84 13.10 -10.29
N LEU A 107 -7.49 13.81 -9.21
CA LEU A 107 -8.16 15.05 -8.81
C LEU A 107 -8.00 16.17 -9.84
N ASN A 108 -6.88 16.21 -10.58
CA ASN A 108 -6.64 17.20 -11.63
C ASN A 108 -7.27 16.80 -12.98
N ASN A 109 -7.14 15.54 -13.38
CA ASN A 109 -7.72 14.99 -14.60
C ASN A 109 -7.97 13.48 -14.41
N PRO A 110 -9.22 13.07 -14.15
CA PRO A 110 -9.54 11.66 -13.93
C PRO A 110 -9.31 10.78 -15.15
N LEU A 111 -9.32 11.35 -16.36
CA LEU A 111 -9.08 10.65 -17.63
C LEU A 111 -7.59 10.58 -18.00
N ASN A 112 -6.67 10.94 -17.09
CA ASN A 112 -5.25 10.86 -17.39
C ASN A 112 -4.81 9.40 -17.59
N ASN A 113 -4.44 9.05 -18.83
CA ASN A 113 -4.03 7.70 -19.23
C ASN A 113 -2.96 7.08 -18.31
N LYS A 114 -2.10 7.90 -17.71
CA LYS A 114 -1.02 7.42 -16.83
C LYS A 114 -1.56 6.74 -15.57
N ILE A 115 -2.74 7.15 -15.08
CA ILE A 115 -3.42 6.49 -13.98
C ILE A 115 -3.73 5.04 -14.36
N TYR A 116 -4.35 4.86 -15.52
CA TYR A 116 -4.77 3.55 -16.01
C TYR A 116 -3.58 2.66 -16.37
N TYR A 117 -2.56 3.23 -17.03
CA TYR A 117 -1.35 2.48 -17.34
C TYR A 117 -0.63 1.99 -16.09
N THR A 118 -0.64 2.75 -14.99
CA THR A 118 -0.10 2.27 -13.71
C THR A 118 -1.01 1.21 -13.07
N ILE A 119 -2.32 1.44 -12.99
CA ILE A 119 -3.23 0.59 -12.22
C ILE A 119 -3.50 -0.76 -12.89
N ILE A 120 -3.79 -0.77 -14.19
CA ILE A 120 -4.25 -1.98 -14.90
C ILE A 120 -3.26 -3.15 -14.79
N PRO A 121 -1.94 -2.97 -15.03
CA PRO A 121 -0.98 -4.07 -14.91
C PRO A 121 -0.95 -4.70 -13.51
N TYR A 122 -1.07 -3.89 -12.46
CA TYR A 122 -1.08 -4.39 -11.08
C TYR A 122 -2.34 -5.18 -10.76
N PHE A 123 -3.50 -4.73 -11.23
CA PHE A 123 -4.75 -5.48 -11.08
C PHE A 123 -4.70 -6.82 -11.83
N LEU A 124 -4.21 -6.82 -13.06
CA LEU A 124 -4.01 -8.05 -13.84
C LEU A 124 -3.04 -9.01 -13.15
N MET A 125 -1.92 -8.50 -12.65
CA MET A 125 -0.92 -9.30 -11.94
C MET A 125 -1.49 -9.91 -10.65
N ILE A 126 -2.20 -9.13 -9.83
CA ILE A 126 -2.86 -9.64 -8.62
C ILE A 126 -3.90 -10.71 -8.98
N GLY A 127 -4.72 -10.46 -10.02
CA GLY A 127 -5.70 -11.44 -10.51
C GLY A 127 -5.05 -12.76 -10.95
N LEU A 128 -3.95 -12.69 -11.69
CA LEU A 128 -3.18 -13.85 -12.11
C LEU A 128 -2.59 -14.62 -10.92
N ILE A 129 -2.00 -13.90 -9.94
CA ILE A 129 -1.47 -14.51 -8.72
C ILE A 129 -2.56 -15.27 -7.95
N LEU A 130 -3.74 -14.66 -7.79
CA LEU A 130 -4.87 -15.28 -7.12
C LEU A 130 -5.41 -16.49 -7.88
N LEU A 131 -5.43 -16.43 -9.21
CA LEU A 131 -5.80 -17.56 -10.05
C LEU A 131 -4.83 -18.72 -9.87
N ILE A 132 -3.51 -18.48 -9.93
CA ILE A 132 -2.48 -19.49 -9.70
C ILE A 132 -2.66 -20.11 -8.31
N LYS A 133 -2.80 -19.30 -7.26
CA LYS A 133 -3.01 -19.78 -5.89
C LYS A 133 -4.27 -20.64 -5.75
N LYS A 134 -5.31 -20.42 -6.55
CA LYS A 134 -6.52 -21.26 -6.54
C LYS A 134 -6.30 -22.62 -7.21
N LEU A 135 -5.35 -22.71 -8.13
CA LEU A 135 -5.04 -23.92 -8.91
C LEU A 135 -3.98 -24.82 -8.24
N THR A 136 -3.22 -24.27 -7.29
CA THR A 136 -2.18 -24.96 -6.52
C THR A 136 -2.63 -25.24 -5.10
#